data_AF-A0A925S4F6-F1
#
_entry.id   AF-A0A925S4F6-F1
#
_cell.length_a   1.000
_cell.length_b   1.000
_cell.length_c   1.000
_cell.angle_alpha   90.00
_cell.angle_beta   90.00
_cell.angle_gamma   90.00
#
_symmetry.space_group_name_H-M   'P 1'
#
loop_
_entity.id
_entity.type
_entity.pdbx_description
1 polymer ?
#
loop_
_entity_poly.entity_id
_entity_poly.type
_entity_poly.pdbx_seq_one_letter_code
_entity_poly.pdbx_strand_id
1 'polypeptide(L)'
;MNALSQAFDLSSAHTRAAGRPVPLIDDLKTLGRFRSKMAEQALPVNVARMMFDRPYAFDRIALGHSSADEGLQRLALQLFGQYAKSEDTAH
;
A
#
# COMPACT_ATOMS: atom_id res chain seq x y z
N MET A 1 -39.88 22.93 26.38
CA MET A 1 -39.86 21.92 25.29
C MET A 1 -39.86 22.65 23.95
N ASN A 2 -38.71 22.87 23.31
CA ASN A 2 -38.56 22.67 21.86
C ASN A 2 -37.08 22.74 21.41
N ALA A 3 -36.61 21.62 20.86
CA ALA A 3 -35.52 21.39 19.90
C ALA A 3 -34.29 22.35 19.88
N LEU A 4 -33.12 21.93 20.37
CA LEU A 4 -32.04 21.26 19.59
C LEU A 4 -31.66 22.09 18.34
N SER A 5 -30.73 23.04 18.36
CA SER A 5 -29.27 22.88 18.49
C SER A 5 -28.72 21.60 17.86
N GLN A 6 -28.41 21.67 16.56
CA GLN A 6 -27.29 20.98 15.91
C GLN A 6 -27.25 21.37 14.43
N ALA A 7 -26.60 22.50 14.14
CA ALA A 7 -26.01 22.73 12.83
C ALA A 7 -24.76 21.84 12.76
N PHE A 8 -24.93 20.61 12.27
CA PHE A 8 -23.79 19.78 11.88
C PHE A 8 -23.13 20.45 10.68
N ASP A 9 -22.05 21.13 10.99
CA ASP A 9 -20.98 21.54 10.09
C ASP A 9 -20.70 20.41 9.09
N LEU A 10 -21.29 20.53 7.90
CA LEU A 10 -20.95 19.75 6.71
C LEU A 10 -19.60 20.24 6.18
N SER A 11 -18.58 20.28 7.04
CA SER A 11 -17.22 20.60 6.62
C SER A 11 -16.52 19.33 6.19
N SER A 12 -15.88 19.43 5.04
CA SER A 12 -15.15 18.37 4.35
C SER A 12 -16.00 17.42 3.51
N ALA A 13 -16.86 18.00 2.67
CA ALA A 13 -17.03 17.48 1.31
C ALA A 13 -15.66 17.53 0.60
N HIS A 14 -14.82 16.54 0.85
CA HIS A 14 -13.65 16.26 0.04
C HIS A 14 -14.16 15.71 -1.30
N THR A 15 -14.65 16.59 -2.16
CA THR A 15 -14.85 16.30 -3.57
C THR A 15 -13.45 16.07 -4.15
N ARG A 16 -12.92 14.85 -4.00
CA ARG A 16 -11.77 14.40 -4.78
C ARG A 16 -12.28 14.30 -6.21
N ALA A 17 -11.83 15.22 -7.04
CA ALA A 17 -11.87 15.07 -8.48
C ALA A 17 -11.53 13.62 -8.85
N ALA A 18 -12.34 13.00 -9.71
CA ALA A 18 -12.19 11.63 -10.17
C ALA A 18 -10.94 11.47 -11.04
N GLY A 19 -9.75 11.66 -10.46
CA GLY A 19 -8.49 11.22 -11.00
C GLY A 19 -8.35 9.73 -10.73
N ARG A 20 -8.06 8.94 -11.77
CA ARG A 20 -7.70 7.53 -11.59
C ARG A 20 -6.55 7.47 -10.57
N PRO A 21 -6.64 6.64 -9.51
CA PRO A 21 -5.57 6.57 -8.52
C PRO A 21 -4.27 6.18 -9.23
N VAL A 22 -3.23 7.00 -9.03
CA VAL A 22 -1.89 6.70 -9.53
C VAL A 22 -1.33 5.59 -8.64
N PRO A 23 -0.81 4.50 -9.23
CA PRO A 23 -0.21 3.43 -8.43
C PRO A 23 1.03 3.95 -7.69
N LEU A 24 1.18 3.53 -6.44
CA LEU A 24 2.37 3.79 -5.62
C LEU A 24 3.62 3.10 -6.18
N ILE A 25 3.41 2.03 -6.93
CA ILE A 25 4.43 1.21 -7.56
C ILE A 25 3.82 0.56 -8.81
N ASP A 26 4.56 0.59 -9.91
CA ASP A 26 4.18 0.01 -11.20
C ASP A 26 5.08 -1.15 -11.63
N ASP A 27 6.09 -1.52 -10.82
CA ASP A 27 6.96 -2.67 -11.06
C ASP A 27 6.24 -4.01 -10.76
N LEU A 28 5.36 -4.38 -11.70
CA LEU A 28 4.58 -5.61 -11.66
C LEU A 28 5.46 -6.87 -11.65
N LYS A 29 6.68 -6.79 -12.19
CA LYS A 29 7.61 -7.92 -12.24
C LYS A 29 8.15 -8.24 -10.85
N THR A 30 8.57 -7.22 -10.10
CA THR A 30 9.03 -7.38 -8.72
C THR A 30 7.88 -7.77 -7.79
N LEU A 31 6.70 -7.15 -7.95
CA LEU A 31 5.49 -7.54 -7.22
C LEU A 31 5.09 -9.00 -7.47
N GLY A 32 5.17 -9.46 -8.72
CA GLY A 32 4.88 -10.85 -9.09
C GLY A 32 5.83 -11.84 -8.41
N ARG A 33 7.14 -11.56 -8.42
CA ARG A 33 8.16 -12.38 -7.74
C ARG A 33 7.94 -12.42 -6.23
N PHE A 34 7.68 -11.26 -5.63
CA PHE A 34 7.39 -11.14 -4.21
C PHE A 34 6.14 -11.95 -3.82
N ARG A 35 5.06 -11.83 -4.60
CA ARG A 35 3.83 -12.61 -4.40
C ARG A 35 4.10 -14.12 -4.43
N SER A 36 4.84 -14.60 -5.42
CA SER A 36 5.16 -16.02 -5.54
C SER A 36 5.94 -16.52 -4.32
N LYS A 37 6.97 -15.77 -3.90
CA LYS A 37 7.80 -16.10 -2.74
C LYS A 37 7.02 -16.09 -1.42
N MET A 38 6.12 -15.13 -1.25
CA MET A 38 5.23 -15.08 -0.09
C MET A 38 4.21 -16.22 -0.09
N ALA A 39 3.73 -16.65 -1.26
CA ALA A 39 2.83 -17.80 -1.38
C ALA A 39 3.52 -19.13 -1.03
N GLU A 40 4.82 -19.28 -1.35
CA GLU A 40 5.64 -20.42 -0.90
C GLU A 40 5.68 -20.54 0.65
N GLN A 41 5.45 -19.44 1.37
CA GLN A 41 5.42 -19.36 2.83
C GLN A 41 4.00 -19.32 3.42
N ALA A 42 2.99 -19.67 2.62
CA ALA A 42 1.58 -19.62 2.99
C ALA A 42 1.07 -18.22 3.43
N LEU A 43 1.72 -17.15 2.99
CA LEU A 43 1.37 -15.76 3.29
C LEU A 43 0.96 -15.01 2.00
N PRO A 44 -0.20 -15.31 1.37
CA PRO A 44 -0.53 -14.74 0.07
C PRO A 44 -0.64 -13.21 0.09
N VAL A 45 -0.21 -12.59 -1.02
CA VAL A 45 -0.23 -11.13 -1.21
C VAL A 45 -1.21 -10.74 -2.32
N ASN A 46 -2.00 -9.69 -2.08
CA ASN A 46 -2.87 -9.07 -3.06
C ASN A 46 -2.10 -7.93 -3.78
N VAL A 47 -1.76 -8.16 -5.05
CA VAL A 47 -0.98 -7.22 -5.88
C VAL A 47 -1.70 -5.90 -6.06
N ALA A 48 -3.02 -5.91 -6.29
CA ALA A 48 -3.78 -4.68 -6.45
C ALA A 48 -3.73 -3.83 -5.17
N ARG A 49 -3.84 -4.47 -3.99
CA ARG A 49 -3.65 -3.75 -2.72
C ARG A 49 -2.23 -3.25 -2.54
N MET A 50 -1.20 -4.00 -2.90
CA MET A 50 0.18 -3.46 -2.87
C MET A 50 0.26 -2.15 -3.66
N MET A 51 -0.28 -2.11 -4.89
CA MET A 51 -0.17 -0.94 -5.76
C MET A 51 -0.87 0.32 -5.24
N PHE A 52 -1.89 0.21 -4.37
CA PHE A 52 -2.74 1.36 -4.01
C PHE A 52 -2.95 1.54 -2.49
N ASP A 53 -2.70 0.52 -1.68
CA ASP A 53 -2.92 0.50 -0.24
C ASP A 53 -1.58 0.39 0.48
N ARG A 54 -1.07 1.56 0.87
CA ARG A 54 0.25 1.70 1.49
C ARG A 54 0.38 0.96 2.83
N PRO A 55 -0.56 1.08 3.79
CA PRO A 55 -0.50 0.29 5.02
C PRO A 55 -0.41 -1.21 4.75
N TYR A 56 -1.22 -1.73 3.82
CA TYR A 56 -1.15 -3.13 3.43
C TYR A 56 0.22 -3.48 2.83
N ALA A 57 0.76 -2.62 1.96
CA ALA A 57 2.06 -2.85 1.33
C ALA A 57 3.19 -2.96 2.36
N PHE A 58 3.26 -2.02 3.31
CA PHE A 58 4.31 -2.02 4.32
C PHE A 58 4.19 -3.19 5.30
N ASP A 59 2.98 -3.58 5.69
CA ASP A 59 2.76 -4.78 6.50
C ASP A 59 3.31 -6.04 5.80
N ARG A 60 3.00 -6.21 4.50
CA ARG A 60 3.51 -7.34 3.72
C ARG A 60 5.02 -7.28 3.50
N ILE A 61 5.57 -6.10 3.25
CA ILE A 61 7.03 -5.91 3.10
C ILE A 61 7.76 -6.25 4.40
N ALA A 62 7.25 -5.79 5.55
CA ALA A 62 7.84 -6.11 6.85
C ALA A 62 7.83 -7.63 7.12
N LEU A 63 6.71 -8.29 6.82
CA LEU A 63 6.61 -9.75 6.89
C LEU A 63 7.63 -10.44 5.98
N GLY A 64 7.73 -10.03 4.71
CA GLY A 64 8.70 -10.59 3.77
C GLY A 64 10.15 -10.35 4.19
N HIS A 65 10.45 -9.20 4.78
CA HIS A 65 11.78 -8.88 5.30
C HIS A 65 12.14 -9.70 6.55
N SER A 66 11.16 -10.07 7.38
CA SER A 66 11.37 -10.92 8.56
C SER A 66 11.51 -12.42 8.26
N SER A 67 11.28 -12.82 7.00
CA SER A 67 11.37 -14.22 6.58
C SER A 67 12.81 -14.75 6.61
N ALA A 68 13.00 -16.06 6.75
CA ALA A 68 14.30 -16.71 6.62
C ALA A 68 14.78 -16.88 5.16
N ASP A 69 13.92 -16.65 4.15
CA ASP A 69 14.31 -16.70 2.73
C ASP A 69 15.02 -15.41 2.32
N GLU A 70 16.34 -15.46 2.10
CA GLU A 70 17.14 -14.30 1.68
C GLU A 70 16.64 -13.65 0.38
N GLY A 71 16.09 -14.45 -0.55
CA GLY A 71 15.52 -13.95 -1.79
C GLY A 71 14.28 -13.11 -1.52
N LEU A 72 13.42 -13.54 -0.59
CA LEU A 72 12.26 -12.78 -0.16
C LEU A 72 12.66 -11.51 0.61
N GLN A 73 13.68 -11.58 1.47
CA GLN A 73 14.21 -10.40 2.16
C GLN A 73 14.72 -9.33 1.18
N ARG A 74 15.48 -9.74 0.16
CA ARG A 74 15.99 -8.84 -0.88
C ARG A 74 14.86 -8.21 -1.69
N LEU A 75 13.83 -8.98 -2.07
CA LEU A 75 12.65 -8.46 -2.76
C LEU A 75 11.87 -7.45 -1.90
N ALA A 76 11.74 -7.70 -0.59
CA ALA A 76 11.09 -6.79 0.34
C ALA A 76 11.82 -5.44 0.41
N LEU A 77 13.16 -5.45 0.54
CA LEU A 77 13.97 -4.23 0.56
C LEU A 77 13.91 -3.47 -0.77
N GLN A 78 13.92 -4.18 -1.90
CA GLN A 78 13.77 -3.56 -3.22
C GLN A 78 12.43 -2.84 -3.34
N LEU A 79 11.33 -3.49 -2.93
CA LEU A 79 10.00 -2.89 -2.93
C LEU A 79 9.95 -1.68 -2.01
N PHE A 80 10.47 -1.78 -0.78
CA PHE A 80 10.52 -0.66 0.17
C PHE A 80 11.19 0.58 -0.43
N GLY A 81 12.34 0.40 -1.09
CA GLY A 81 13.03 1.48 -1.78
C GLY A 81 12.23 2.11 -2.94
N GLN A 82 11.35 1.34 -3.60
CA GLN A 82 10.43 1.88 -4.61
C GLN A 82 9.31 2.71 -3.97
N TYR A 83 8.69 2.24 -2.88
CA TYR A 83 7.69 3.03 -2.15
C TYR A 83 8.26 4.36 -1.65
N ALA A 84 9.48 4.34 -1.07
CA ALA A 84 10.12 5.54 -0.57
C ALA A 84 10.37 6.59 -1.68
N LYS A 85 10.70 6.16 -2.91
CA LYS A 85 10.87 7.06 -4.06
C LYS A 85 9.54 7.69 -4.51
N SER A 86 8.46 6.92 -4.46
CA SER A 86 7.12 7.41 -4.77
C SER A 86 6.59 8.39 -3.72
N GLU A 87 7.17 8.42 -2.51
CA GLU A 87 6.88 9.45 -1.50
C GLU A 87 7.55 10.78 -1.81
N ASP A 88 8.82 10.74 -2.23
CA ASP A 88 9.62 11.93 -2.56
C ASP A 88 9.00 12.74 -3.71
N THR A 89 8.39 12.06 -4.68
CA THR A 89 7.73 12.72 -5.82
C THR A 89 6.34 13.29 -5.51
N ALA A 90 5.80 13.05 -4.31
CA ALA A 90 4.49 13.54 -3.89
C ALA A 90 4.54 14.84 -3.06
N HIS A 91 5.72 15.43 -2.89
CA HIS A 91 5.94 16.65 -2.11
C HIS A 91 6.17 17.89 -2.96
#